data_AF-A0AAV2CWC7-F1
#
_entry.id   AF-A0AAV2CWC7-F1
#
_cell.length_a   1.000
_cell.length_b   1.000
_cell.length_c   1.000
_cell.angle_alpha   90.00
_cell.angle_beta   90.00
_cell.angle_gamma   90.00
#
_symmetry.space_group_name_H-M   'P 1'
#
loop_
_entity.id
_entity.type
_entity.pdbx_description
1 polymer ?
#
loop_
_entity_poly.entity_id
_entity_poly.type
_entity_poly.pdbx_seq_one_letter_code
_entity_poly.pdbx_strand_id
1 'polypeptide(L)'
;MVVVSTQQQAHDDDSSANYDRAVELTAFDETKAGVKGLADAGITEVPRIFHIPPHLVDRRPTIPLVDAPTRFRFPTIDLQAAD
;
A
#
# COMPACT_ATOMS: atom_id res chain seq x y z
N MET A 1 20.20 -11.36 32.63
CA MET A 1 20.15 -11.96 31.28
C MET A 1 19.73 -13.41 31.45
N VAL A 2 18.43 -13.68 31.41
CA VAL A 2 17.91 -15.05 31.31
C VAL A 2 17.22 -15.10 29.96
N VAL A 3 17.84 -15.81 29.02
CA VAL A 3 17.28 -16.06 27.70
C VAL A 3 16.31 -17.22 27.87
N VAL A 4 15.02 -16.99 27.63
CA VAL A 4 14.04 -18.06 27.47
C VAL A 4 13.62 -18.06 26.01
N SER A 5 13.98 -19.16 25.34
CA SER A 5 13.60 -19.49 23.98
C SER A 5 12.32 -20.34 24.02
N THR A 6 11.32 -19.98 23.23
CA THR A 6 10.28 -20.91 22.79
C THR A 6 10.05 -20.73 21.29
N GLN A 7 10.31 -21.82 20.54
CA GLN A 7 10.00 -21.94 19.12
C GLN A 7 8.51 -22.20 18.91
N GLN A 8 7.88 -21.29 18.18
CA GLN A 8 7.09 -21.51 16.95
C GLN A 8 5.81 -22.35 16.98
N GLN A 9 4.67 -21.67 16.80
CA GLN A 9 3.66 -22.09 15.83
C GLN A 9 2.85 -20.88 15.34
N ALA A 10 2.73 -20.75 14.02
CA ALA A 10 2.13 -19.62 13.31
C ALA A 10 0.63 -19.50 13.63
N HIS A 11 0.25 -18.38 14.23
CA HIS A 11 -1.13 -17.95 14.39
C HIS A 11 -1.23 -16.58 13.72
N ASP A 12 -1.59 -16.58 12.43
CA ASP A 12 -2.09 -15.38 11.76
C ASP A 12 -3.43 -15.03 12.41
N ASP A 13 -3.42 -14.14 13.42
CA ASP A 13 -4.49 -13.23 13.85
C ASP A 13 -4.35 -12.84 15.34
N ASP A 14 -3.25 -12.15 15.72
CA ASP A 14 -3.17 -11.52 17.05
C ASP A 14 -2.35 -10.21 17.04
N SER A 15 -2.96 -9.16 16.50
CA SER A 15 -2.79 -7.78 17.02
C SER A 15 -4.08 -6.94 16.85
N SER A 16 -5.21 -7.63 16.65
CA SER A 16 -6.49 -7.12 16.15
C SER A 16 -7.48 -6.71 17.24
N ALA A 17 -7.05 -6.55 18.50
CA ALA A 17 -7.98 -6.09 19.53
C ALA A 17 -8.28 -4.58 19.46
N ASN A 18 -7.41 -3.73 18.87
CA ASN A 18 -7.55 -2.27 18.95
C ASN A 18 -7.03 -1.47 17.72
N TYR A 19 -6.91 -2.06 16.53
CA TYR A 19 -6.57 -1.26 15.34
C TYR A 19 -7.82 -0.59 14.77
N ASP A 20 -7.96 0.71 15.02
CA ASP A 20 -9.01 1.54 14.40
C ASP A 20 -8.42 2.37 13.26
N ARG A 21 -8.72 1.96 12.02
CA ARG A 21 -8.29 2.65 10.80
C ARG A 21 -8.79 4.11 10.76
N ALA A 22 -9.95 4.42 11.32
CA ALA A 22 -10.52 5.77 11.27
C ALA A 22 -9.74 6.73 12.18
N VAL A 23 -9.28 6.25 13.33
CA VAL A 23 -8.44 7.03 14.25
C VAL A 23 -7.08 7.33 13.62
N GLU A 24 -6.40 6.31 13.07
CA GLU A 24 -5.11 6.51 12.41
C GLU A 24 -5.23 7.43 11.18
N LEU A 25 -6.31 7.29 10.40
CA LEU A 25 -6.57 8.16 9.25
C LEU A 25 -6.77 9.63 9.67
N THR A 26 -7.54 9.86 10.73
CA THR A 26 -7.77 11.21 11.27
C THR A 26 -6.46 11.83 11.74
N ALA A 27 -5.67 11.09 12.53
CA ALA A 27 -4.37 11.55 13.02
C ALA A 27 -3.41 11.88 11.86
N PHE A 28 -3.41 11.08 10.80
CA PHE A 28 -2.63 11.37 9.60
C PHE A 28 -3.11 12.64 8.89
N ASP A 29 -4.42 12.78 8.67
CA ASP A 29 -5.00 13.96 8.00
C ASP A 29 -4.77 15.26 8.78
N GLU A 30 -4.71 15.19 10.11
CA GLU A 30 -4.38 16.33 10.99
C GLU A 30 -2.93 16.79 10.83
N THR A 31 -1.99 15.91 10.46
CA THR A 31 -0.60 16.30 10.22
C THR A 31 -0.46 17.28 9.05
N LYS A 32 -1.43 17.28 8.11
CA LYS A 32 -1.40 18.04 6.85
C LYS A 32 -0.11 17.86 6.02
N ALA A 33 0.70 16.85 6.35
CA ALA A 33 1.99 16.60 5.71
C ALA A 33 1.84 15.88 4.36
N GLY A 34 0.73 15.17 4.18
CA GLY A 34 0.50 14.31 3.02
C GLY A 34 1.50 13.15 2.93
N VAL A 35 1.38 12.34 1.87
CA VAL A 35 2.25 11.16 1.69
C VAL A 35 3.70 11.52 1.35
N LYS A 36 3.94 12.69 0.73
CA LYS A 36 5.29 13.20 0.51
C LYS A 36 5.98 13.53 1.85
N GLY A 37 5.26 14.10 2.81
CA GLY A 37 5.79 14.38 4.14
C GLY A 37 6.23 13.12 4.89
N LEU A 38 5.52 12.00 4.70
CA LEU A 38 5.95 10.70 5.22
C LEU A 38 7.28 10.23 4.62
N ALA A 39 7.42 10.35 3.29
CA ALA A 39 8.63 9.96 2.60
C ALA A 39 9.83 10.85 2.98
N ASP A 40 9.62 12.17 3.02
CA ASP A 40 10.66 13.13 3.39
C ASP A 40 11.09 12.97 4.86
N ALA A 41 10.20 12.50 5.74
CA ALA A 41 10.51 12.18 7.14
C ALA A 41 11.33 10.89 7.33
N GLY A 42 11.54 10.10 6.27
CA GLY A 42 12.37 8.90 6.32
C GLY A 42 11.79 7.78 7.18
N ILE A 43 10.47 7.65 7.24
CA ILE A 43 9.81 6.56 8.00
C ILE A 43 10.31 5.19 7.51
N THR A 44 10.56 4.28 8.45
CA THR A 44 11.04 2.92 8.15
C THR A 44 9.90 1.92 7.98
N GLU A 45 8.70 2.26 8.45
CA GLU A 45 7.49 1.44 8.36
C GLU A 45 6.33 2.25 7.79
N VAL A 46 5.55 1.61 6.92
CA VAL A 46 4.37 2.24 6.30
C VAL A 46 3.18 2.16 7.28
N PRO A 47 2.48 3.29 7.54
CA PRO A 47 1.27 3.29 8.37
C PRO A 47 0.21 2.32 7.86
N ARG A 48 -0.48 1.63 8.77
CA ARG A 48 -1.39 0.51 8.42
C ARG A 48 -2.57 0.99 7.58
N ILE A 49 -2.98 2.26 7.68
CA ILE A 49 -4.00 2.87 6.81
C ILE A 49 -3.72 2.74 5.30
N PHE A 50 -2.46 2.59 4.89
CA PHE A 50 -2.04 2.43 3.50
C PHE A 50 -1.90 0.96 3.05
N HIS A 51 -2.05 0.01 3.97
CA HIS A 51 -2.01 -1.41 3.61
C HIS A 51 -3.26 -1.78 2.81
N ILE A 52 -3.04 -2.34 1.63
CA ILE A 52 -4.11 -2.85 0.77
C ILE A 52 -4.59 -4.18 1.37
N PRO A 53 -5.89 -4.31 1.68
CA PRO A 53 -6.45 -5.57 2.16
C PRO A 53 -6.15 -6.74 1.20
N PRO A 54 -5.88 -7.96 1.71
CA PRO A 54 -5.51 -9.10 0.87
C PRO A 54 -6.48 -9.40 -0.28
N HIS A 55 -7.78 -9.22 -0.08
CA HIS A 55 -8.79 -9.45 -1.11
C HIS A 55 -8.76 -8.47 -2.30
N LEU A 56 -8.02 -7.36 -2.17
CA LEU A 56 -7.81 -6.38 -3.25
C LEU A 56 -6.44 -6.54 -3.90
N VAL A 57 -5.57 -7.40 -3.36
CA VAL A 57 -4.22 -7.62 -3.86
C VAL A 57 -4.22 -8.26 -5.25
N ASP A 58 -5.14 -9.19 -5.51
CA ASP A 58 -5.27 -9.88 -6.81
C ASP A 58 -5.80 -8.97 -7.92
N ARG A 59 -6.36 -7.81 -7.57
CA ARG A 59 -6.80 -6.77 -8.52
C ARG A 59 -5.74 -5.73 -8.80
N ARG A 60 -4.56 -5.83 -8.19
CA ARG A 60 -3.46 -4.93 -8.54
C ARG A 60 -3.11 -5.20 -10.00
N PRO A 61 -3.21 -4.21 -10.90
CA PRO A 61 -2.55 -4.35 -12.19
C PRO A 61 -1.08 -4.54 -11.84
N THR A 62 -0.57 -5.76 -12.04
CA THR A 62 0.86 -5.97 -12.13
C THR A 62 1.32 -4.96 -13.17
N ILE A 63 2.22 -4.05 -12.79
CA ILE A 63 2.95 -3.28 -13.79
C ILE A 63 3.49 -4.36 -14.71
N PRO A 64 3.04 -4.43 -15.98
CA PRO A 64 3.61 -5.38 -16.90
C PRO A 64 5.11 -5.07 -16.86
N LEU A 65 5.93 -6.07 -16.53
CA LEU A 65 7.34 -6.00 -16.87
C LEU A 65 7.39 -5.46 -18.30
N VAL A 66 8.26 -4.49 -18.58
CA VAL A 66 8.19 -3.63 -19.79
C VAL A 66 8.08 -4.41 -21.13
N ASP A 67 8.29 -5.74 -21.11
CA ASP A 67 8.12 -6.69 -22.23
C ASP A 67 7.02 -7.78 -22.09
N ALA A 68 6.15 -7.75 -21.07
CA ALA A 68 5.02 -8.67 -20.98
C ALA A 68 3.93 -8.23 -21.98
N PRO A 69 3.45 -9.10 -22.89
CA PRO A 69 2.48 -8.72 -23.92
C PRO A 69 1.08 -8.59 -23.31
N THR A 70 0.83 -7.56 -22.50
CA THR A 70 -0.52 -7.17 -22.14
C THR A 70 -1.11 -6.42 -23.32
N ARG A 71 -1.77 -7.17 -24.20
CA ARG A 71 -2.36 -6.76 -25.49
C ARG A 71 -3.46 -5.68 -25.37
N PHE A 72 -3.77 -5.18 -24.17
CA PHE A 72 -4.74 -4.12 -23.97
C PHE A 72 -4.04 -2.76 -23.87
N ARG A 73 -4.17 -1.95 -24.93
CA ARG A 73 -3.77 -0.54 -24.96
C ARG A 73 -5.01 0.31 -25.15
N PHE A 74 -5.15 1.38 -24.38
CA PHE A 74 -6.15 2.39 -24.65
C PHE A 74 -5.84 3.08 -26.00
N PRO A 75 -6.85 3.33 -26.85
CA PRO A 75 -6.62 4.03 -28.11
C PRO A 75 -6.16 5.46 -27.85
N THR A 76 -5.18 5.92 -28.62
CA THR A 76 -4.76 7.33 -28.66
C THR A 76 -5.29 7.94 -29.95
N ILE A 77 -6.01 9.05 -29.86
CA ILE A 77 -6.52 9.80 -31.02
C ILE A 77 -5.72 11.09 -31.13
N ASP A 78 -5.06 11.28 -32.27
CA ASP A 78 -4.44 12.54 -32.64
C ASP A 78 -5.49 13.45 -33.29
N LEU A 79 -5.55 14.71 -32.85
CA LEU A 79 -6.53 15.70 -33.29
C LEU A 79 -5.91 16.79 -34.18
N GLN A 80 -4.65 16.66 -34.58
CA GLN A 80 -3.94 17.66 -35.39
C GLN A 80 -4.29 17.62 -36.90
N ALA A 81 -5.27 16.84 -37.32
CA ALA A 81 -5.63 16.63 -38.73
C ALA A 81 -6.95 17.34 -39.12
N ALA A 82 -7.13 18.59 -38.68
CA ALA A 82 -8.21 19.45 -39.16
C ALA A 82 -7.60 20.63 -39.92
N ASP A 83 -7.71 20.60 -41.25
CA ASP A 83 -7.70 21.81 -42.11
C ASP A 83 -9.05 22.54 -42.00
#